data_AF-A0A5M3XDD6-F1
#
_entry.id   AF-A0A5M3XDD6-F1
#
_cell.length_a   1.000
_cell.length_b   1.000
_cell.length_c   1.000
_cell.angle_alpha   90.00
_cell.angle_beta   90.00
_cell.angle_gamma   90.00
#
_symmetry.space_group_name_H-M   'P 1'
#
loop_
_entity.id
_entity.type
_entity.pdbx_description
1 polymer ?
#
loop_
_entity_poly.entity_id
_entity_poly.type
_entity_poly.pdbx_seq_one_letter_code
_entity_poly.pdbx_strand_id
1 'polypeptide(L)' 'MRRWQECVRAGIEATLAVGEANPALDPDRTAAAVIATIQGGVAVLLATGSAEHLEGGLSLCLDHLLA' A
#
# COMPACT_ATOMS: atom_id res chain seq x y z
N MET A 1 -8.81 -2.81 11.10
CA MET A 1 -8.41 -1.81 10.09
C MET A 1 -7.49 -0.72 10.62
N ARG A 2 -7.94 0.10 11.56
CA ARG A 2 -7.20 1.29 12.03
C ARG A 2 -5.74 1.02 12.42
N ARG A 3 -5.50 0.04 13.29
CA ARG A 3 -4.14 -0.36 13.71
C ARG A 3 -3.23 -0.77 12.54
N TRP A 4 -3.77 -1.50 11.57
CA TRP A 4 -3.02 -1.90 10.38
C TRP A 4 -2.68 -0.70 9.49
N GLN A 5 -3.65 0.19 9.29
CA GLN A 5 -3.42 1.43 8.53
C GLN A 5 -2.39 2.34 9.23
N GLU A 6 -2.43 2.45 10.57
CA GLU A 6 -1.44 3.17 11.36
C GLU A 6 -0.03 2.58 11.19
N CYS A 7 0.11 1.25 11.18
CA CYS A 7 1.39 0.60 10.92
C CYS A 7 1.91 0.87 9.50
N VAL A 8 1.06 0.79 8.48
CA VAL A 8 1.46 1.09 7.09
C VAL A 8 1.85 2.57 6.96
N ARG A 9 1.07 3.47 7.55
CA ARG A 9 1.36 4.91 7.60
C ARG A 9 2.73 5.19 8.24
N ALA A 10 3.02 4.55 9.37
CA ALA A 10 4.32 4.68 10.04
C ALA A 10 5.48 4.17 9.17
N GLY A 11 5.27 3.10 8.39
CA GLY A 11 6.24 2.62 7.41
C GLY A 11 6.50 3.67 6.31
N ILE A 12 5.44 4.26 5.75
CA ILE A 12 5.54 5.32 4.74
C ILE A 12 6.27 6.56 5.30
N GLU A 13 5.93 7.00 6.51
CA GLU A 13 6.62 8.10 7.21
C GLU A 13 8.11 7.80 7.40
N ALA A 14 8.46 6.56 7.74
CA ALA A 14 9.85 6.14 7.86
C ALA A 14 10.58 6.18 6.51
N THR A 15 9.96 5.71 5.43
CA THR A 15 10.52 5.77 4.06
C THR A 15 10.72 7.21 3.58
N LEU A 16 9.78 8.12 3.91
CA LEU A 16 9.94 9.56 3.67
C LEU A 16 11.10 10.15 4.46
N ALA A 17 11.25 9.77 5.74
CA ALA A 17 12.29 10.30 6.62
C ALA A 17 13.71 9.94 6.14
N VAL A 18 13.88 8.82 5.44
CA VAL A 18 15.18 8.41 4.85
C VAL A 18 15.37 8.93 3.42
N GLY A 19 14.37 9.62 2.84
CA GLY A 19 14.45 10.22 1.51
C GLY A 19 14.28 9.24 0.35
N GLU A 20 13.73 8.04 0.62
CA GLU A 20 13.50 7.00 -0.40
C GLU A 20 12.12 7.11 -1.07
N ALA A 21 11.22 7.93 -0.53
CA ALA A 21 9.89 8.15 -1.07
C ALA A 21 9.70 9.58 -1.59
N ASN A 22 8.69 9.75 -2.44
CA ASN A 22 8.30 11.06 -2.97
C ASN A 22 7.94 12.05 -1.84
N PRO A 23 8.62 13.20 -1.69
CA PRO A 23 8.39 14.11 -0.57
C PRO A 23 7.01 14.80 -0.58
N ALA A 24 6.28 14.75 -1.70
CA ALA A 24 4.93 15.30 -1.83
C ALA A 24 3.81 14.30 -1.46
N LEU A 25 4.19 13.08 -1.05
CA LEU A 25 3.25 11.99 -0.79
C LEU A 25 2.48 12.20 0.52
N ASP A 26 1.17 11.98 0.48
CA ASP A 26 0.30 12.00 1.66
C ASP A 26 0.33 10.62 2.35
N PRO A 27 0.89 10.49 3.56
CA PRO A 27 1.05 9.19 4.22
C PRO A 27 -0.29 8.54 4.58
N ASP A 28 -1.28 9.33 4.98
CA ASP A 28 -2.59 8.84 5.40
C ASP A 28 -3.37 8.30 4.20
N ARG A 29 -3.39 9.07 3.11
CA ARG A 29 -4.04 8.66 1.86
C ARG A 29 -3.36 7.43 1.26
N THR A 30 -2.03 7.38 1.29
CA THR A 30 -1.27 6.25 0.73
C THR A 30 -1.47 5.00 1.56
N ALA A 31 -1.44 5.09 2.89
CA ALA A 31 -1.72 3.95 3.77
C ALA A 31 -3.14 3.40 3.54
N ALA A 32 -4.13 4.27 3.39
CA ALA A 32 -5.51 3.87 3.07
C ALA A 32 -5.59 3.15 1.71
N ALA A 33 -4.88 3.64 0.69
CA ALA A 33 -4.82 3.01 -0.63
C ALA A 33 -4.17 1.62 -0.59
N VAL A 34 -3.01 1.48 0.06
CA VAL A 34 -2.32 0.18 0.23
C VAL A 34 -3.25 -0.83 0.91
N ILE A 35 -3.92 -0.39 1.98
CA ILE A 35 -4.87 -1.22 2.70
C ILE A 35 -6.05 -1.64 1.81
N ALA A 36 -6.64 -0.72 1.05
CA ALA A 36 -7.73 -1.01 0.13
C ALA A 36 -7.30 -2.01 -0.96
N THR A 37 -6.11 -1.85 -1.52
CA THR A 37 -5.51 -2.77 -2.48
C THR A 37 -5.36 -4.17 -1.90
N ILE A 38 -4.87 -4.30 -0.67
CA ILE A 38 -4.74 -5.60 0.00
C ILE A 38 -6.13 -6.24 0.18
N GLN A 39 -7.12 -5.49 0.69
CA GLN A 39 -8.44 -6.06 0.94
C GLN A 39 -9.17 -6.45 -0.36
N GLY A 40 -9.09 -5.61 -1.40
CA GLY A 40 -9.66 -5.90 -2.71
C GLY A 40 -8.95 -7.07 -3.40
N GLY A 41 -7.62 -7.09 -3.37
CA GLY A 41 -6.81 -8.16 -3.93
C GLY A 41 -7.07 -9.50 -3.26
N VAL A 42 -7.18 -9.54 -1.93
CA VAL A 42 -7.56 -10.77 -1.20
C VAL A 42 -8.97 -11.22 -1.58
N ALA A 43 -9.94 -10.32 -1.74
CA ALA A 43 -11.28 -10.68 -2.17
C ALA A 43 -11.29 -11.33 -3.57
N VAL A 44 -10.53 -10.77 -4.52
CA VAL A 44 -10.38 -11.34 -5.86
C VAL A 44 -9.63 -12.68 -5.83
N LEU A 45 -8.59 -12.80 -5.01
CA LEU A 45 -7.87 -14.06 -4.78
C LEU A 45 -8.82 -15.15 -4.28
N LEU A 46 -9.65 -14.86 -3.28
CA LEU A 46 -10.61 -15.82 -2.76
C LEU A 46 -11.66 -16.23 -3.79
N ALA A 47 -12.04 -15.33 -4.71
CA ALA A 47 -13.02 -15.60 -5.75
C ALA A 47 -12.45 -16.37 -6.96
N THR A 48 -11.17 -16.17 -7.28
CA THR A 48 -10.54 -16.66 -8.52
C THR A 48 -9.46 -17.72 -8.30
N GLY A 49 -8.92 -17.83 -7.09
CA GLY A 49 -7.74 -18.63 -6.78
C GLY A 49 -6.41 -18.03 -7.24
N SER A 50 -6.40 -16.84 -7.85
CA SER A 50 -5.19 -16.18 -8.36
C SER A 50 -4.76 -14.98 -7.51
N ALA A 51 -3.47 -14.91 -7.18
CA ALA A 51 -2.88 -13.79 -6.44
C ALA A 51 -2.46 -12.61 -7.33
N GLU A 52 -2.53 -12.75 -8.65
CA GLU A 52 -2.02 -11.79 -9.63
C GLU A 52 -2.53 -10.36 -9.42
N HIS A 53 -3.80 -10.20 -9.06
CA HIS A 53 -4.41 -8.89 -8.80
C HIS A 53 -3.86 -8.23 -7.53
N LEU A 54 -3.58 -9.03 -6.50
CA LEU A 54 -2.98 -8.54 -5.26
C LEU A 54 -1.52 -8.13 -5.50
N GLU A 55 -0.76 -8.96 -6.20
CA GLU A 55 0.65 -8.70 -6.55
C GLU A 55 0.79 -7.46 -7.43
N GLY A 56 -0.03 -7.34 -8.48
CA GLY A 56 -0.03 -6.18 -9.37
C GLY A 56 -0.44 -4.89 -8.64
N GLY A 57 -1.47 -4.95 -7.81
CA GLY A 57 -1.89 -3.80 -7.01
C GLY A 57 -0.83 -3.35 -6.01
N LEU A 58 -0.17 -4.28 -5.32
CA LEU A 58 0.90 -3.95 -4.38
C LEU A 58 2.13 -3.37 -5.10
N SER A 59 2.48 -3.91 -6.27
CA SER A 59 3.57 -3.38 -7.09
C SER A 59 3.31 -1.93 -7.48
N LEU A 60 2.09 -1.62 -7.94
CA LEU A 60 1.68 -0.24 -8.24
C LEU A 60 1.75 0.70 -7.03
N CYS A 61 1.37 0.21 -5.84
CA CYS A 61 1.50 1.02 -4.62
C CYS A 61 2.96 1.31 -4.26
N LEU A 62 3.86 0.33 -4.45
CA LEU A 62 5.30 0.50 -4.19
C LEU A 62 5.94 1.43 -5.22
N ASP A 63 5.62 1.28 -6.50
CA ASP A 63 6.07 2.17 -7.56
C ASP A 63 5.62 3.61 -7.28
N HIS A 64 4.38 3.81 -6.83
CA HIS A 64 3.89 5.13 -6.43
C HIS A 64 4.62 5.72 -5.23
N LEU A 65 5.00 4.87 -4.25
CA LEU A 65 5.71 5.30 -3.06
C LEU A 65 7.15 5.76 -3.39
N LEU A 66 7.82 5.02 -4.28
CA LEU A 66 9.25 5.13 -4.55
C LEU A 66 9.60 5.98 -5.79
N ALA A 67 8.60 6.53 -6.50
CA ALA A 67 8.79 7.39 -7.68
C ALA A 67 9.05 8.86 -7.35
#